data_AF-D0BP11-F1
#
_entry.id   AF-D0BP11-F1
#
_cell.length_a   1.000
_cell.length_b   1.000
_cell.length_c   1.000
_cell.angle_alpha   90.00
_cell.angle_beta   90.00
_cell.angle_gamma   90.00
#
_symmetry.space_group_name_H-M   'P 1'
#
loop_
_entity.id
_entity.type
_entity.pdbx_description
1 polymer ?
#
loop_
_entity_poly.entity_id
_entity_poly.type
_entity_poly.pdbx_seq_one_letter_code
_entity_poly.pdbx_strand_id
1 'polypeptide(L)' 'MRFLVNVVKEMKRVTWPTGKEVNKYTLTVVMAVLLALGFFTVVDFAIASAFKLIIK' A
#
# COMPACT_ATOMS: atom_id res chain seq x y z
N MET A 1 -33.16 -9.53 -17.72
CA MET A 1 -33.18 -9.59 -16.24
C MET A 1 -32.45 -10.80 -15.64
N ARG A 2 -32.37 -11.97 -16.33
CA ARG A 2 -31.66 -13.17 -15.84
C ARG A 2 -30.16 -12.95 -15.49
N PHE A 3 -29.50 -12.01 -16.18
CA PHE A 3 -28.08 -11.69 -15.95
C PHE A 3 -27.80 -11.13 -14.54
N LEU A 4 -28.59 -10.16 -14.08
CA LEU A 4 -28.42 -9.57 -12.75
C LEU A 4 -28.67 -10.59 -11.63
N VAL A 5 -29.63 -11.50 -11.82
CA VAL A 5 -29.91 -12.60 -10.87
C VAL A 5 -28.72 -13.56 -10.79
N ASN A 6 -28.10 -13.89 -11.91
CA ASN A 6 -26.89 -14.72 -11.93
C ASN A 6 -25.70 -14.01 -11.29
N VAL A 7 -25.51 -12.71 -11.52
CA VAL A 7 -24.45 -11.90 -10.89
C VAL A 7 -24.62 -11.88 -9.37
N VAL A 8 -25.83 -11.63 -8.86
CA VAL A 8 -26.10 -11.65 -7.41
C VAL A 8 -25.86 -13.05 -6.82
N LYS A 9 -26.16 -14.12 -7.56
CA LYS A 9 -25.92 -15.49 -7.12
C LYS A 9 -24.42 -15.82 -7.02
N GLU A 10 -23.62 -15.30 -7.94
CA GLU A 10 -22.17 -15.49 -7.95
C GLU A 10 -21.48 -14.63 -6.87
N MET A 11 -21.97 -13.39 -6.67
CA MET A 11 -21.48 -12.50 -5.61
C MET A 11 -21.71 -13.05 -4.19
N LYS A 12 -22.69 -13.96 -4.01
CA LYS A 12 -22.92 -14.71 -2.77
C LYS A 12 -22.01 -15.92 -2.59
N ARG A 13 -21.40 -16.45 -3.67
CA ARG A 13 -20.40 -17.52 -3.61
C ARG A 13 -19.02 -16.99 -3.24
N VAL A 14 -18.75 -15.72 -3.55
CA VAL A 14 -17.52 -15.06 -3.16
C VAL A 14 -17.58 -14.76 -1.67
N THR A 15 -16.61 -15.28 -0.91
CA THR A 15 -16.41 -14.93 0.49
C THR A 15 -15.94 -13.48 0.58
N TRP A 16 -16.83 -12.60 1.02
CA TRP A 16 -16.47 -11.21 1.28
C TRP A 16 -15.58 -11.14 2.53
N PRO A 17 -14.42 -10.47 2.44
CA PRO A 17 -13.54 -10.30 3.58
C PRO A 17 -14.27 -9.52 4.67
N THR A 18 -14.10 -9.95 5.91
CA THR A 18 -14.60 -9.15 7.04
C THR A 18 -13.75 -7.91 7.19
N GLY A 19 -14.34 -6.75 7.56
CA GLY A 19 -13.60 -5.48 7.64
C GLY A 19 -12.37 -5.52 8.56
N LYS A 20 -12.31 -6.48 9.49
CA LYS A 20 -11.13 -6.76 10.33
C LYS A 20 -9.93 -7.29 9.54
N GLU A 21 -10.16 -8.13 8.53
CA GLU A 21 -9.08 -8.66 7.68
C GLU A 21 -8.50 -7.59 6.77
N VAL A 22 -9.36 -6.76 6.18
CA VAL A 22 -8.94 -5.61 5.35
C VAL A 22 -8.01 -4.70 6.15
N ASN A 23 -8.36 -4.43 7.41
CA ASN A 23 -7.55 -3.56 8.26
C ASN A 23 -6.16 -4.14 8.58
N LYS A 24 -6.04 -5.48 8.70
CA LYS A 24 -4.76 -6.15 8.90
C LYS A 24 -3.84 -5.99 7.68
N TYR A 25 -4.39 -6.18 6.48
CA TYR A 25 -3.61 -6.01 5.24
C TYR A 25 -3.20 -4.55 5.02
N THR A 26 -4.09 -3.59 5.28
CA THR A 26 -3.76 -2.16 5.20
C THR A 26 -2.65 -1.79 6.17
N LEU A 27 -2.67 -2.30 7.41
CA LEU A 27 -1.64 -2.02 8.40
C LEU A 27 -0.26 -2.53 7.96
N THR A 28 -0.19 -3.72 7.35
CA THR A 28 1.07 -4.25 6.79
C THR A 28 1.61 -3.34 5.69
N VAL A 29 0.75 -2.85 4.79
CA VAL A 29 1.16 -1.94 3.72
C VAL A 29 1.64 -0.61 4.31
N VAL A 30 0.93 -0.04 5.29
CA VAL A 30 1.34 1.19 5.97
C VAL A 30 2.72 1.06 6.61
N MET A 31 3.00 -0.06 7.28
CA MET A 31 4.34 -0.32 7.83
C MET A 31 5.42 -0.37 6.75
N ALA A 32 5.17 -1.06 5.63
CA ALA A 32 6.11 -1.13 4.52
C ALA A 32 6.39 0.27 3.91
N VAL A 33 5.35 1.09 3.76
CA VAL A 33 5.47 2.47 3.26
C VAL A 33 6.29 3.34 4.22
N LEU A 34 6.06 3.24 5.53
CA LEU A 34 6.82 4.01 6.52
C LEU A 34 8.32 3.66 6.49
N LEU A 35 8.66 2.38 6.32
CA LEU A 35 10.06 1.96 6.17
C LEU A 35 10.68 2.51 4.88
N ALA A 36 9.95 2.47 3.76
CA ALA A 36 10.42 3.05 2.50
C ALA A 36 10.64 4.56 2.62
N LEU A 37 9.71 5.29 3.25
CA LEU A 37 9.87 6.73 3.52
C LEU A 37 11.12 7.02 4.37
N GLY A 38 11.37 6.23 5.41
CA GLY A 38 12.58 6.36 6.21
C GLY A 38 13.86 6.17 5.40
N PHE A 39 13.89 5.16 4.52
CA PHE A 39 15.03 4.94 3.64
C PHE A 39 15.24 6.09 2.64
N PHE A 40 14.18 6.53 1.96
CA PHE A 40 14.28 7.63 0.99
C PHE A 40 14.76 8.92 1.64
N THR A 41 14.22 9.27 2.81
CA THR A 41 14.67 10.48 3.52
C THR A 41 16.16 10.44 3.82
N VAL A 42 16.69 9.35 4.37
CA VAL A 42 18.13 9.22 4.65
C VAL A 42 18.97 9.32 3.38
N VAL A 43 18.56 8.64 2.30
CA VAL A 43 19.27 8.65 1.03
C VAL A 43 19.25 10.05 0.40
N ASP A 44 18.11 10.72 0.38
CA ASP A 44 17.97 12.07 -0.18
C ASP A 44 18.84 13.07 0.58
N PHE A 45 18.90 12.99 1.92
CA PHE A 45 19.79 13.83 2.73
C PHE A 45 21.28 13.51 2.49
N ALA A 46 21.64 12.23 2.36
CA ALA A 46 23.00 11.81 2.07
C ALA A 46 23.46 12.32 0.69
N ILE A 47 22.62 12.16 -0.32
CA ILE A 47 22.86 12.65 -1.67
C ILE A 47 22.94 14.18 -1.67
N ALA A 48 21.96 14.88 -1.08
CA ALA A 48 21.97 16.34 -1.02
C ALA A 48 23.23 16.89 -0.34
N SER A 49 23.68 16.25 0.74
CA SER A 49 24.92 16.62 1.44
C SER A 49 26.16 16.34 0.60
N ALA A 50 26.22 15.20 -0.11
CA ALA A 50 27.31 14.87 -1.01
C ALA A 50 27.40 15.86 -2.19
N PHE A 51 26.27 16.20 -2.82
CA PHE A 51 26.21 17.21 -3.89
C PHE A 51 26.69 18.58 -3.40
N LYS A 52 26.32 18.99 -2.19
CA LYS A 52 26.76 20.25 -1.59
C LYS A 52 28.27 20.30 -1.33
N LEU A 53 28.90 19.14 -1.11
CA LEU A 53 30.35 19.02 -0.95
C LEU A 53 31.09 19.06 -2.29
N ILE A 54 30.50 18.52 -3.36
CA ILE A 54 31.11 18.45 -4.70
C ILE A 54 30.96 19.77 -5.48
N ILE A 55 29.85 20.49 -5.29
CA ILE A 55 29.57 21.77 -5.96
C ILE A 55 30.32 22.95 -5.30
N LYS A 56 30.89 22.75 -4.10
CA LYS A 56 31.75 23.71 -3.42
C LYS A 56 33.21 23.46 -3.75
#